data_AF-F9SW56-F1
#
_entry.id   AF-F9SW56-F1
#
_cell.length_a   1.000
_cell.length_b   1.000
_cell.length_c   1.000
_cell.angle_alpha   90.00
_cell.angle_beta   90.00
_cell.angle_gamma   90.00
#
_symmetry.space_group_name_H-M   'P 1'
#
loop_
_entity.id
_entity.type
_entity.pdbx_description
1 polymer ?
#
loop_
_entity_poly.entity_id
_entity_poly.type
_entity_poly.pdbx_seq_one_letter_code
_entity_poly.pdbx_strand_id
1 'polypeptide(L)'
;MELGMTCKRSLWLASTVLLFSLTAEAGKPVKSDGTYLGNGFPSGEHFNLILHGKKDSHVCETYVEIVEVTDTDLGDLTEPSYAVGDKYLPGECPTQAGFEYRCAYGNVINMPRGSDSSQILMESGSKGPAKKSGSDADLDSTTLQVTDACTGYSGNDPAVVRIPADRDGYAVYARVLGKPTDDGGPDFSVTGREIPIIGDGDNTSDDVWLIGVIDNEGALIPGTCDDGGCTLERWESTEKGKGAKTATNLTGLFSFSGEVCYWDDDESCLDGNTNVCTDKDFCCTIVDEYDGIGDIEYNGTVYDCEIADEVTLDDGGMCLADGDVPDTLHCRTYEQEWIFNIEDFVNVLFDVNNDAYNVQIRLYPLPLK
;
A
#
# COMPACT_ATOMS: atom_id res chain seq x y z
N MET A 1 -38.65 37.75 77.18
CA MET A 1 -37.82 38.96 77.06
C MET A 1 -36.63 38.55 76.22
N GLU A 2 -36.49 39.19 75.05
CA GLU A 2 -35.31 39.27 74.16
C GLU A 2 -34.60 37.96 73.72
N LEU A 3 -34.71 37.58 72.43
CA LEU A 3 -33.84 37.95 71.29
C LEU A 3 -32.44 37.30 71.34
N GLY A 4 -32.09 36.56 70.28
CA GLY A 4 -30.71 36.12 70.06
C GLY A 4 -30.52 35.07 68.97
N MET A 5 -30.70 35.46 67.71
CA MET A 5 -30.20 34.73 66.54
C MET A 5 -28.72 34.38 66.66
N THR A 6 -28.35 33.16 66.29
CA THR A 6 -27.05 32.88 65.67
C THR A 6 -27.22 31.88 64.53
N CYS A 7 -27.17 32.41 63.31
CA CYS A 7 -27.13 31.68 62.05
C CYS A 7 -25.75 31.00 61.91
N LYS A 8 -25.69 29.67 62.00
CA LYS A 8 -24.49 28.91 61.65
C LYS A 8 -24.50 28.64 60.15
N ARG A 9 -23.67 29.39 59.41
CA ARG A 9 -23.28 29.05 58.04
C ARG A 9 -22.35 27.83 58.09
N SER A 10 -22.84 26.68 57.64
CA SER A 10 -22.00 25.53 57.29
C SER A 10 -21.38 25.80 55.92
N LEU A 11 -20.07 26.07 55.91
CA LEU A 11 -19.26 26.14 54.70
C LEU A 11 -18.88 24.70 54.32
N TRP A 12 -19.62 24.10 53.40
CA TRP A 12 -19.20 22.85 52.76
C TRP A 12 -18.11 23.19 51.73
N LEU A 13 -16.86 22.82 52.04
CA LEU A 13 -15.78 22.75 51.05
C LEU A 13 -16.09 21.59 50.10
N ALA A 14 -16.51 21.90 48.87
CA ALA A 14 -16.52 20.92 47.79
C ALA A 14 -15.08 20.78 47.28
N SER A 15 -14.36 19.76 47.76
CA SER A 15 -13.11 19.31 47.13
C SER A 15 -13.47 18.59 45.83
N THR A 16 -13.41 19.31 44.71
CA THR A 16 -13.42 18.72 43.37
C THR A 16 -12.13 17.93 43.19
N VAL A 17 -12.20 16.61 43.36
CA VAL A 17 -11.13 15.69 42.96
C VAL A 17 -11.19 15.61 41.43
N LEU A 18 -10.31 16.32 40.73
CA LEU A 18 -10.02 16.07 39.33
C LEU A 18 -9.33 14.69 39.25
N LEU A 19 -10.11 13.67 38.93
CA LEU A 19 -9.58 12.38 38.46
C LEU A 19 -9.07 12.60 37.04
N PHE A 20 -7.77 12.87 36.89
CA PHE A 20 -7.10 12.70 35.62
C PHE A 20 -7.13 11.20 35.28
N SER A 21 -8.00 10.81 34.36
CA SER A 21 -7.93 9.54 33.67
C SER A 21 -6.68 9.57 32.78
N LEU A 22 -5.52 9.26 33.37
CA LEU A 22 -4.36 8.85 32.60
C LEU A 22 -4.72 7.50 31.97
N THR A 23 -4.89 7.48 30.65
CA THR A 23 -4.84 6.24 29.88
C THR A 23 -3.42 5.70 30.05
N ALA A 24 -3.26 4.72 30.93
CA ALA A 24 -2.05 3.93 30.98
C ALA A 24 -2.02 3.07 29.71
N GLU A 25 -1.35 3.54 28.67
CA GLU A 25 -1.00 2.69 27.54
C GLU A 25 0.06 1.71 28.01
N ALA A 26 -0.38 0.50 28.34
CA ALA A 26 0.51 -0.61 28.57
C ALA A 26 1.09 -1.04 27.22
N GLY A 27 2.12 -0.32 26.75
CA GLY A 27 2.90 -0.72 25.58
C GLY A 27 3.44 -2.14 25.80
N LYS A 28 3.29 -3.02 24.79
CA LYS A 28 3.84 -4.37 24.88
C LYS A 28 5.35 -4.28 25.08
N PRO A 29 5.93 -5.14 25.93
CA PRO A 29 7.35 -5.04 26.25
C PRO A 29 8.16 -5.25 24.97
N VAL A 30 9.16 -4.40 24.73
CA VAL A 30 10.03 -4.42 23.55
C VAL A 30 11.37 -5.08 23.88
N LYS A 31 12.00 -5.71 22.89
CA LYS A 31 13.37 -6.21 22.95
C LYS A 31 14.35 -5.04 22.89
N SER A 32 15.64 -5.33 23.10
CA SER A 32 16.73 -4.36 23.04
C SER A 32 16.94 -3.69 21.68
N ASP A 33 16.41 -4.28 20.61
CA ASP A 33 16.42 -3.75 19.24
C ASP A 33 15.16 -2.91 18.90
N GLY A 34 14.28 -2.67 19.87
CA GLY A 34 13.02 -1.94 19.68
C GLY A 34 11.86 -2.78 19.15
N THR A 35 12.05 -4.07 18.84
CA THR A 35 10.97 -4.95 18.36
C THR A 35 10.08 -5.44 19.51
N TYR A 36 8.77 -5.54 19.32
CA TYR A 36 7.86 -6.02 20.37
C TYR A 36 8.08 -7.50 20.72
N LEU A 37 8.03 -7.86 22.01
CA LEU A 37 8.01 -9.24 22.47
C LEU A 37 6.72 -9.92 21.97
N GLY A 38 6.89 -10.84 21.03
CA GLY A 38 5.78 -11.53 20.38
C GLY A 38 6.11 -11.94 18.95
N ASN A 39 5.11 -11.96 18.09
CA ASN A 39 5.25 -12.33 16.68
C ASN A 39 5.89 -11.26 15.78
N GLY A 40 6.50 -10.22 16.37
CA GLY A 40 7.17 -9.12 15.64
C GLY A 40 6.26 -8.03 15.11
N PHE A 41 4.94 -8.17 15.19
CA PHE A 41 4.03 -7.11 14.77
C PHE A 41 3.90 -6.02 15.84
N PRO A 42 3.84 -4.74 15.42
CA PRO A 42 3.43 -3.66 16.30
C PRO A 42 2.07 -3.87 16.96
N SER A 43 1.85 -3.20 18.08
CA SER A 43 0.50 -3.05 18.64
C SER A 43 -0.17 -1.84 18.01
N GLY A 44 -1.49 -1.80 18.00
CA GLY A 44 -2.27 -0.70 17.43
C GLY A 44 -3.32 -1.18 16.42
N GLU A 45 -4.11 -0.22 15.96
CA GLU A 45 -5.05 -0.38 14.85
C GLU A 45 -4.29 -0.71 13.57
N HIS A 46 -4.78 -1.67 12.79
CA HIS A 46 -4.15 -2.11 11.56
C HIS A 46 -5.13 -2.83 10.65
N PHE A 47 -4.85 -2.79 9.36
CA PHE A 47 -5.46 -3.68 8.38
C PHE A 47 -4.64 -4.97 8.28
N ASN A 48 -5.30 -6.08 8.01
CA ASN A 48 -4.65 -7.35 7.71
C ASN A 48 -4.92 -7.67 6.25
N LEU A 49 -3.88 -8.01 5.49
CA LEU A 49 -3.99 -8.66 4.19
C LEU A 49 -3.42 -10.07 4.34
N ILE A 50 -4.15 -11.07 3.83
CA ILE A 50 -3.71 -12.47 3.89
C ILE A 50 -3.53 -12.99 2.48
N LEU A 51 -2.32 -13.48 2.19
CA LEU A 51 -2.04 -14.22 0.97
C LEU A 51 -2.13 -15.71 1.30
N HIS A 52 -3.02 -16.42 0.63
CA HIS A 52 -3.33 -17.81 0.91
C HIS A 52 -2.88 -18.68 -0.26
N GLY A 53 -1.80 -19.44 -0.04
CA GLY A 53 -1.34 -20.45 -0.98
C GLY A 53 -2.31 -21.63 -1.06
N LYS A 54 -2.86 -21.86 -2.24
CA LYS A 54 -3.75 -22.98 -2.55
C LYS A 54 -3.09 -23.96 -3.52
N LYS A 55 -3.77 -25.08 -3.75
CA LYS A 55 -3.41 -26.01 -4.82
C LYS A 55 -3.86 -25.44 -6.17
N ASP A 56 -3.18 -25.82 -7.24
CA ASP A 56 -3.50 -25.36 -8.61
C ASP A 56 -4.91 -25.74 -9.07
N SER A 57 -5.47 -26.82 -8.50
CA SER A 57 -6.85 -27.25 -8.76
C SER A 57 -7.92 -26.44 -8.01
N HIS A 58 -7.53 -25.39 -7.27
CA HIS A 58 -8.48 -24.56 -6.54
C HIS A 58 -9.27 -23.72 -7.52
N VAL A 59 -10.60 -23.82 -7.46
CA VAL A 59 -11.47 -22.87 -8.14
C VAL A 59 -11.50 -21.62 -7.28
N CYS A 60 -10.81 -20.59 -7.74
CA CYS A 60 -10.75 -19.31 -7.07
C CYS A 60 -11.95 -18.45 -7.50
N GLU A 61 -12.63 -17.87 -6.52
CA GLU A 61 -13.74 -16.93 -6.72
C GLU A 61 -13.58 -15.76 -5.75
N THR A 62 -14.00 -14.58 -6.19
CA THR A 62 -14.08 -13.37 -5.37
C THR A 62 -15.49 -13.26 -4.79
N TYR A 63 -15.58 -12.99 -3.49
CA TYR A 63 -16.85 -12.84 -2.78
C TYR A 63 -16.86 -11.58 -1.93
N VAL A 64 -18.06 -11.08 -1.68
CA VAL A 64 -18.37 -10.14 -0.60
C VAL A 64 -19.02 -10.91 0.55
N GLU A 65 -18.81 -10.45 1.78
CA GLU A 65 -19.37 -11.04 2.99
C GLU A 65 -20.31 -10.06 3.67
N ILE A 66 -21.42 -10.56 4.25
CA ILE A 66 -22.25 -9.74 5.12
C ILE A 66 -21.42 -9.36 6.35
N VAL A 67 -21.16 -8.08 6.54
CA VAL A 67 -20.40 -7.54 7.67
C VAL A 67 -21.30 -6.90 8.73
N GLU A 68 -22.52 -6.52 8.35
CA GLU A 68 -23.49 -5.90 9.26
C GLU A 68 -24.91 -6.28 8.86
N VAL A 69 -25.75 -6.48 9.87
CA VAL A 69 -27.20 -6.69 9.74
C VAL A 69 -27.89 -5.69 10.65
N THR A 70 -28.68 -4.79 10.06
CA THR A 70 -29.41 -3.75 10.78
C THR A 70 -30.90 -4.02 10.68
N ASP A 71 -31.56 -4.14 11.84
CA ASP A 71 -33.02 -4.19 11.92
C ASP A 71 -33.59 -2.78 11.75
N THR A 72 -34.38 -2.60 10.71
CA THR A 72 -35.01 -1.32 10.32
C THR A 72 -36.49 -1.24 10.74
N ASP A 73 -37.08 -2.33 11.22
CA ASP A 73 -38.46 -2.38 11.71
C ASP A 73 -38.57 -3.09 13.06
N LEU A 74 -38.18 -2.37 14.12
CA LEU A 74 -38.22 -2.81 15.52
C LEU A 74 -39.63 -3.20 16.02
N GLY A 75 -40.68 -2.97 15.22
CA GLY A 75 -42.06 -3.35 15.52
C GLY A 75 -42.43 -4.75 15.02
N ASP A 76 -41.64 -5.31 14.10
CA ASP A 76 -41.80 -6.67 13.60
C ASP A 76 -40.89 -7.64 14.37
N LEU A 77 -41.40 -8.83 14.71
CA LEU A 77 -40.63 -9.86 15.41
C LEU A 77 -40.05 -10.89 14.42
N THR A 78 -39.81 -10.46 13.19
CA THR A 78 -39.16 -11.30 12.18
C THR A 78 -37.66 -11.39 12.46
N GLU A 79 -37.06 -12.52 12.11
CA GLU A 79 -35.62 -12.74 12.26
C GLU A 79 -34.94 -12.52 10.90
N PRO A 80 -33.66 -12.11 10.87
CA PRO A 80 -32.91 -12.01 9.62
C PRO A 80 -32.71 -13.41 9.01
N SER A 81 -32.91 -13.52 7.71
CA SER A 81 -32.73 -14.77 6.96
C SER A 81 -31.26 -15.06 6.64
N TYR A 82 -30.40 -14.05 6.77
CA TYR A 82 -28.98 -14.10 6.45
C TYR A 82 -28.16 -13.63 7.64
N ALA A 83 -26.94 -14.15 7.78
CA ALA A 83 -26.08 -13.90 8.91
C ALA A 83 -24.76 -13.22 8.50
N VAL A 84 -24.16 -12.51 9.45
CA VAL A 84 -22.79 -11.98 9.30
C VAL A 84 -21.84 -13.14 8.95
N GLY A 85 -21.05 -12.95 7.90
CA GLY A 85 -20.13 -13.95 7.34
C GLY A 85 -20.69 -14.79 6.18
N ASP A 86 -21.98 -14.67 5.86
CA ASP A 86 -22.53 -15.26 4.63
C ASP A 86 -21.89 -14.59 3.41
N LYS A 87 -21.49 -15.41 2.42
CA LYS A 87 -20.74 -14.99 1.22
C LYS A 87 -21.64 -14.92 -0.01
N TYR A 88 -21.44 -13.89 -0.82
CA TYR A 88 -22.17 -13.64 -2.07
C TYR A 88 -21.20 -13.18 -3.15
N LEU A 89 -21.60 -13.32 -4.41
CA LEU A 89 -20.86 -12.70 -5.50
C LEU A 89 -20.93 -11.16 -5.37
N PRO A 90 -19.91 -10.42 -5.81
CA PRO A 90 -19.95 -8.95 -5.82
C PRO A 90 -21.20 -8.43 -6.54
N GLY A 91 -21.90 -7.47 -5.93
CA GLY A 91 -23.17 -6.92 -6.40
C GLY A 91 -24.41 -7.73 -6.05
N GLU A 92 -24.28 -8.89 -5.40
CA GLU A 92 -25.40 -9.77 -5.02
C GLU A 92 -25.72 -9.75 -3.52
N CYS A 93 -25.40 -8.64 -2.83
CA CYS A 93 -25.75 -8.50 -1.41
C CYS A 93 -27.26 -8.69 -1.18
N PRO A 94 -27.69 -9.54 -0.22
CA PRO A 94 -29.09 -9.89 -0.09
C PRO A 94 -29.95 -8.74 0.43
N THR A 95 -31.25 -8.84 0.22
CA THR A 95 -32.24 -7.88 0.73
C THR A 95 -33.39 -8.61 1.41
N GLN A 96 -33.93 -8.03 2.49
CA GLN A 96 -35.11 -8.53 3.20
C GLN A 96 -35.91 -7.34 3.73
N ALA A 97 -37.23 -7.36 3.61
CA ALA A 97 -38.06 -6.34 4.24
C ALA A 97 -37.83 -6.32 5.76
N GLY A 98 -37.68 -5.14 6.34
CA GLY A 98 -37.36 -4.96 7.77
C GLY A 98 -35.87 -5.05 8.10
N PHE A 99 -34.99 -5.45 7.17
CA PHE A 99 -33.55 -5.55 7.41
C PHE A 99 -32.71 -4.87 6.33
N GLU A 100 -31.64 -4.23 6.76
CA GLU A 100 -30.59 -3.72 5.90
C GLU A 100 -29.31 -4.56 6.09
N TYR A 101 -28.78 -5.08 5.00
CA TYR A 101 -27.55 -5.87 4.99
C TYR A 101 -26.44 -5.06 4.36
N ARG A 102 -25.29 -4.98 5.04
CA ARG A 102 -24.07 -4.39 4.46
C ARG A 102 -23.13 -5.51 4.08
N CYS A 103 -22.81 -5.61 2.80
CA CYS A 103 -21.77 -6.51 2.31
C CYS A 103 -20.48 -5.73 2.06
N ALA A 104 -19.34 -6.38 2.26
CA ALA A 104 -18.05 -5.80 1.97
C ALA A 104 -17.08 -6.87 1.45
N TYR A 105 -16.11 -6.44 0.66
CA TYR A 105 -15.00 -7.30 0.25
C TYR A 105 -14.19 -7.77 1.45
N GLY A 106 -13.67 -8.98 1.35
CA GLY A 106 -12.72 -9.53 2.31
C GLY A 106 -11.30 -8.99 2.13
N ASN A 107 -10.37 -9.63 2.82
CA ASN A 107 -8.97 -9.24 2.88
C ASN A 107 -8.00 -10.38 2.51
N VAL A 108 -8.46 -11.33 1.70
CA VAL A 108 -7.73 -12.55 1.37
C VAL A 108 -7.50 -12.64 -0.12
N ILE A 109 -6.24 -12.76 -0.54
CA ILE A 109 -5.86 -13.18 -1.88
C ILE A 109 -5.57 -14.68 -1.86
N ASN A 110 -6.04 -15.40 -2.86
CA ASN A 110 -5.72 -16.79 -3.12
C ASN A 110 -4.81 -16.88 -4.34
N MET A 111 -3.75 -17.67 -4.22
CA MET A 111 -2.75 -17.87 -5.27
C MET A 111 -2.26 -19.32 -5.27
N PRO A 112 -1.91 -19.91 -6.43
CA PRO A 112 -1.31 -21.23 -6.49
C PRO A 112 0.07 -21.22 -5.83
N ARG A 113 0.42 -22.31 -5.14
CA ARG A 113 1.74 -22.44 -4.49
C ARG A 113 2.82 -22.75 -5.51
N GLY A 114 3.98 -22.11 -5.40
CA GLY A 114 5.12 -22.28 -6.30
C GLY A 114 4.90 -21.72 -7.70
N SER A 115 4.00 -20.74 -7.82
CA SER A 115 3.73 -20.04 -9.06
C SER A 115 4.53 -18.74 -9.12
N ASP A 116 5.26 -18.55 -10.21
CA ASP A 116 5.94 -17.30 -10.56
C ASP A 116 5.02 -16.33 -11.31
N SER A 117 3.77 -16.70 -11.58
CA SER A 117 2.81 -15.90 -12.35
C SER A 117 1.81 -15.16 -11.46
N SER A 118 2.04 -15.12 -10.15
CA SER A 118 1.16 -14.45 -9.20
C SER A 118 1.56 -12.99 -9.07
N GLN A 119 0.59 -12.10 -9.20
CA GLN A 119 0.79 -10.66 -9.18
C GLN A 119 -0.28 -10.00 -8.30
N ILE A 120 0.08 -8.90 -7.66
CA ILE A 120 -0.84 -8.10 -6.83
C ILE A 120 -0.82 -6.68 -7.33
N LEU A 121 -1.93 -6.22 -7.89
CA LEU A 121 -2.19 -4.82 -8.15
C LEU A 121 -2.71 -4.18 -6.85
N MET A 122 -1.92 -3.32 -6.25
CA MET A 122 -2.31 -2.51 -5.11
C MET A 122 -2.79 -1.14 -5.60
N GLU A 123 -3.94 -0.69 -5.12
CA GLU A 123 -4.61 0.53 -5.52
C GLU A 123 -4.80 1.47 -4.32
N SER A 124 -4.61 2.76 -4.56
CA SER A 124 -4.89 3.82 -3.59
C SER A 124 -6.39 4.00 -3.37
N GLY A 125 -6.80 4.06 -2.11
CA GLY A 125 -8.18 4.31 -1.71
C GLY A 125 -8.66 5.73 -2.01
N SER A 126 -7.75 6.65 -2.34
CA SER A 126 -8.05 8.03 -2.73
C SER A 126 -8.60 8.12 -4.15
N LYS A 127 -8.35 7.12 -5.00
CA LYS A 127 -8.91 6.98 -6.35
C LYS A 127 -9.94 5.84 -6.40
N GLY A 128 -10.73 5.82 -7.47
CA GLY A 128 -11.68 4.74 -7.76
C GLY A 128 -10.96 3.48 -8.28
N PRO A 129 -11.55 2.28 -8.17
CA PRO A 129 -10.90 1.04 -8.57
C PRO A 129 -10.60 1.00 -10.08
N ALA A 130 -9.38 0.61 -10.48
CA ALA A 130 -8.97 0.54 -11.88
C ALA A 130 -9.65 -0.63 -12.62
N LYS A 131 -9.91 -1.73 -11.90
CA LYS A 131 -10.73 -2.86 -12.38
C LYS A 131 -11.89 -3.08 -11.41
N LYS A 132 -13.08 -2.58 -11.77
CA LYS A 132 -14.31 -2.81 -10.98
C LYS A 132 -14.96 -4.12 -11.40
N SER A 133 -15.05 -5.08 -10.47
CA SER A 133 -16.00 -6.20 -10.54
C SER A 133 -17.15 -5.91 -9.57
N GLY A 134 -18.39 -5.66 -10.03
CA GLY A 134 -19.55 -5.48 -9.14
C GLY A 134 -20.03 -4.04 -8.92
N SER A 135 -20.66 -3.77 -7.77
CA SER A 135 -21.38 -2.53 -7.43
C SER A 135 -20.57 -1.60 -6.52
N ASP A 136 -20.76 -0.28 -6.61
CA ASP A 136 -20.14 0.68 -5.66
C ASP A 136 -20.64 0.48 -4.22
N ALA A 137 -21.80 -0.17 -4.05
CA ALA A 137 -22.39 -0.43 -2.73
C ALA A 137 -21.57 -1.39 -1.87
N ASP A 138 -20.71 -2.22 -2.48
CA ASP A 138 -19.85 -3.18 -1.77
C ASP A 138 -18.47 -2.57 -1.39
N LEU A 139 -18.17 -1.38 -1.90
CA LEU A 139 -16.92 -0.67 -1.63
C LEU A 139 -17.02 0.13 -0.33
N ASP A 140 -15.93 0.10 0.43
CA ASP A 140 -15.77 0.82 1.69
C ASP A 140 -14.38 1.46 1.67
N SER A 141 -14.34 2.77 1.45
CA SER A 141 -13.09 3.53 1.37
C SER A 141 -12.32 3.61 2.69
N THR A 142 -12.91 3.14 3.80
CA THR A 142 -12.30 3.18 5.13
C THR A 142 -11.62 1.88 5.52
N THR A 143 -11.75 0.82 4.71
CA THR A 143 -11.19 -0.50 5.01
C THR A 143 -10.36 -1.06 3.86
N LEU A 144 -9.38 -1.91 4.18
CA LEU A 144 -8.64 -2.64 3.15
C LEU A 144 -9.56 -3.65 2.48
N GLN A 145 -9.58 -3.64 1.15
CA GLN A 145 -10.49 -4.46 0.34
C GLN A 145 -9.72 -5.26 -0.70
N VAL A 146 -10.01 -6.55 -0.82
CA VAL A 146 -9.53 -7.37 -1.93
C VAL A 146 -10.66 -7.50 -2.94
N THR A 147 -10.64 -6.67 -3.96
CA THR A 147 -11.68 -6.56 -5.00
C THR A 147 -11.52 -7.58 -6.12
N ASP A 148 -10.32 -8.16 -6.25
CA ASP A 148 -10.07 -9.41 -6.94
C ASP A 148 -9.18 -10.31 -6.08
N ALA A 149 -9.75 -11.42 -5.62
CA ALA A 149 -9.09 -12.33 -4.70
C ALA A 149 -8.24 -13.39 -5.39
N CYS A 150 -8.09 -13.36 -6.72
CA CYS A 150 -7.49 -14.45 -7.48
C CYS A 150 -6.28 -13.96 -8.28
N THR A 151 -5.18 -14.71 -8.20
CA THR A 151 -4.03 -14.49 -9.08
C THR A 151 -3.30 -15.79 -9.40
N GLY A 152 -2.59 -15.84 -10.53
CA GLY A 152 -1.74 -16.95 -10.94
C GLY A 152 -2.44 -18.22 -11.44
N TYR A 153 -3.78 -18.29 -11.41
CA TYR A 153 -4.54 -19.48 -11.89
C TYR A 153 -4.79 -19.50 -13.41
N SER A 154 -4.77 -18.33 -14.07
CA SER A 154 -5.17 -18.13 -15.47
C SER A 154 -4.07 -17.44 -16.32
N GLY A 155 -2.82 -17.46 -15.86
CA GLY A 155 -1.72 -16.67 -16.43
C GLY A 155 -1.44 -15.42 -15.59
N ASN A 156 -0.94 -14.35 -16.23
CA ASN A 156 -0.59 -13.07 -15.60
C ASN A 156 -1.85 -12.23 -15.32
N ASP A 157 -2.71 -12.71 -14.42
CA ASP A 157 -3.90 -12.00 -13.94
C ASP A 157 -3.67 -11.56 -12.49
N PRO A 158 -3.51 -10.26 -12.21
CA PRO A 158 -3.22 -9.79 -10.87
C PRO A 158 -4.46 -9.78 -9.97
N ALA A 159 -4.27 -10.21 -8.73
CA ALA A 159 -5.22 -9.94 -7.66
C ALA A 159 -5.22 -8.43 -7.38
N VAL A 160 -6.34 -7.88 -6.95
CA VAL A 160 -6.49 -6.43 -6.74
C VAL A 160 -6.78 -6.14 -5.27
N VAL A 161 -5.94 -5.31 -4.67
CA VAL A 161 -6.07 -4.83 -3.29
C VAL A 161 -6.23 -3.33 -3.28
N ARG A 162 -7.29 -2.84 -2.66
CA ARG A 162 -7.47 -1.43 -2.39
C ARG A 162 -7.09 -1.12 -0.95
N ILE A 163 -6.12 -0.24 -0.79
CA ILE A 163 -5.63 0.22 0.52
C ILE A 163 -6.35 1.53 0.83
N PRO A 164 -6.93 1.74 2.03
CA PRO A 164 -7.57 3.01 2.36
C PRO A 164 -6.62 4.19 2.18
N ALA A 165 -7.18 5.35 1.87
CA ALA A 165 -6.37 6.56 1.77
C ALA A 165 -5.83 6.94 3.16
N ASP A 166 -4.52 7.15 3.25
CA ASP A 166 -3.88 7.73 4.42
C ASP A 166 -2.78 8.68 3.95
N ARG A 167 -2.92 9.96 4.32
CA ARG A 167 -1.98 11.00 3.89
C ARG A 167 -0.58 10.76 4.45
N ASP A 168 -0.47 10.18 5.64
CA ASP A 168 0.83 9.91 6.27
C ASP A 168 1.31 8.48 5.93
N GLY A 169 0.53 7.72 5.16
CA GLY A 169 0.84 6.37 4.69
C GLY A 169 0.69 5.29 5.75
N TYR A 170 1.37 4.16 5.54
CA TYR A 170 1.30 3.00 6.42
C TYR A 170 2.67 2.47 6.79
N ALA A 171 2.83 2.07 8.05
CA ALA A 171 3.90 1.14 8.38
C ALA A 171 3.47 -0.28 7.99
N VAL A 172 4.25 -0.95 7.13
CA VAL A 172 3.92 -2.27 6.58
C VAL A 172 4.81 -3.33 7.20
N TYR A 173 4.20 -4.38 7.71
CA TYR A 173 4.91 -5.53 8.28
C TYR A 173 4.37 -6.82 7.70
N ALA A 174 5.25 -7.78 7.43
CA ALA A 174 4.83 -9.08 6.90
C ALA A 174 5.50 -10.25 7.61
N ARG A 175 4.83 -11.40 7.63
CA ARG A 175 5.41 -12.66 8.10
C ARG A 175 4.82 -13.85 7.35
N VAL A 176 5.66 -14.86 7.16
CA VAL A 176 5.25 -16.15 6.60
C VAL A 176 4.72 -17.07 7.69
N LEU A 177 3.58 -17.72 7.43
CA LEU A 177 2.87 -18.67 8.28
C LEU A 177 2.66 -20.00 7.53
N GLY A 178 2.60 -21.11 8.28
CA GLY A 178 2.47 -22.45 7.70
C GLY A 178 3.48 -23.45 8.25
N LYS A 179 3.32 -24.73 7.88
CA LYS A 179 4.24 -25.82 8.22
C LYS A 179 5.29 -26.00 7.10
N PRO A 180 6.53 -26.40 7.43
CA PRO A 180 7.57 -26.77 6.46
C PRO A 180 7.09 -27.79 5.41
N THR A 181 7.61 -27.68 4.19
CA THR A 181 7.76 -28.81 3.26
C THR A 181 9.13 -29.47 3.48
N ASP A 182 9.34 -30.66 2.94
CA ASP A 182 10.55 -31.45 3.17
C ASP A 182 11.82 -30.84 2.52
N ASP A 183 11.65 -29.91 1.57
CA ASP A 183 12.72 -29.39 0.70
C ASP A 183 13.43 -28.12 1.19
N GLY A 184 13.15 -27.65 2.41
CA GLY A 184 13.73 -26.39 2.93
C GLY A 184 12.72 -25.27 3.17
N GLY A 185 11.46 -25.56 2.88
CA GLY A 185 10.20 -24.91 3.25
C GLY A 185 10.03 -23.40 3.14
N PRO A 186 8.85 -22.90 3.54
CA PRO A 186 8.18 -21.90 2.74
C PRO A 186 8.85 -20.54 2.84
N ASP A 187 9.22 -20.06 1.67
CA ASP A 187 9.59 -18.71 1.33
C ASP A 187 8.40 -18.00 0.66
N PHE A 188 8.47 -16.69 0.73
CA PHE A 188 7.63 -15.77 0.00
C PHE A 188 8.54 -14.64 -0.46
N SER A 189 8.61 -14.39 -1.76
CA SER A 189 9.25 -13.17 -2.25
C SER A 189 8.17 -12.23 -2.77
N VAL A 190 8.41 -10.96 -2.51
CA VAL A 190 7.72 -9.87 -3.19
C VAL A 190 8.78 -9.03 -3.86
N THR A 191 8.64 -8.84 -5.16
CA THR A 191 9.43 -7.90 -5.92
C THR A 191 8.50 -6.77 -6.34
N GLY A 192 8.97 -5.54 -6.15
CA GLY A 192 8.30 -4.40 -6.79
C GLY A 192 8.36 -4.56 -8.30
N ARG A 193 7.49 -3.85 -9.01
CA ARG A 193 7.69 -3.60 -10.45
C ARG A 193 9.13 -3.12 -10.67
N GLU A 194 9.76 -3.54 -11.78
CA GLU A 194 10.95 -2.88 -12.36
C GLU A 194 10.51 -1.61 -13.07
N ILE A 195 11.31 -0.59 -12.92
CA ILE A 195 10.85 0.78 -13.00
C ILE A 195 11.78 1.48 -14.02
N PRO A 196 11.30 2.16 -15.11
CA PRO A 196 12.20 2.81 -16.09
C PRO A 196 12.95 4.01 -15.51
N ILE A 197 14.16 4.30 -16.01
CA ILE A 197 15.07 5.32 -15.46
C ILE A 197 15.53 6.26 -16.56
N ILE A 198 15.31 7.57 -16.43
CA ILE A 198 15.87 8.55 -17.38
C ILE A 198 17.30 8.89 -16.96
N GLY A 199 18.26 8.68 -17.86
CA GLY A 199 19.62 9.22 -17.76
C GLY A 199 20.68 8.29 -17.16
N ASP A 200 20.95 7.12 -17.75
CA ASP A 200 22.25 6.45 -17.56
C ASP A 200 23.27 6.94 -18.61
N GLY A 201 23.99 7.99 -18.23
CA GLY A 201 25.16 8.48 -18.95
C GLY A 201 26.41 8.42 -18.08
N ASP A 202 26.97 7.23 -17.85
CA ASP A 202 28.37 7.04 -17.44
C ASP A 202 28.81 7.72 -16.11
N ASN A 203 28.63 7.01 -14.99
CA ASN A 203 29.52 6.97 -13.79
C ASN A 203 29.99 8.28 -13.11
N THR A 204 29.48 9.46 -13.48
CA THR A 204 30.08 10.74 -13.04
C THR A 204 29.11 11.84 -12.62
N SER A 205 27.80 11.65 -12.80
CA SER A 205 26.76 12.48 -12.16
C SER A 205 25.70 11.59 -11.53
N ASP A 206 25.48 11.75 -10.23
CA ASP A 206 24.52 10.98 -9.42
C ASP A 206 23.06 11.45 -9.61
N ASP A 207 22.74 12.17 -10.70
CA ASP A 207 21.44 12.83 -10.88
C ASP A 207 20.58 12.06 -11.90
N VAL A 208 19.72 11.19 -11.38
CA VAL A 208 18.78 10.33 -12.13
C VAL A 208 17.35 10.89 -12.04
N TRP A 209 16.59 10.87 -13.14
CA TRP A 209 15.28 11.56 -13.26
C TRP A 209 14.18 10.59 -13.70
N LEU A 210 12.93 10.85 -13.31
CA LEU A 210 11.80 10.00 -13.66
C LEU A 210 10.73 10.80 -14.38
N ILE A 211 10.33 10.37 -15.58
CA ILE A 211 9.01 10.69 -16.14
C ILE A 211 8.26 9.38 -16.18
N GLY A 212 7.45 9.15 -15.15
CA GLY A 212 6.74 7.90 -14.98
C GLY A 212 7.69 6.71 -14.81
N VAL A 213 7.88 6.31 -13.53
CA VAL A 213 8.46 5.03 -13.10
C VAL A 213 10.02 5.15 -12.97
N ILE A 214 10.79 4.31 -12.21
CA ILE A 214 11.66 4.57 -10.99
C ILE A 214 13.09 3.97 -11.22
N ASP A 215 14.10 4.26 -10.39
CA ASP A 215 15.45 3.67 -10.39
C ASP A 215 15.65 2.45 -9.48
N ASN A 216 16.85 1.88 -9.52
CA ASN A 216 17.27 0.80 -8.62
C ASN A 216 17.51 1.32 -7.19
N GLU A 217 17.56 2.65 -7.00
CA GLU A 217 17.93 3.34 -5.76
C GLU A 217 16.80 4.17 -5.08
N GLY A 218 15.66 4.39 -5.73
CA GLY A 218 14.56 5.30 -5.31
C GLY A 218 13.46 4.64 -4.48
N ALA A 219 13.74 3.46 -3.96
CA ALA A 219 13.04 2.90 -2.83
C ALA A 219 13.91 3.05 -1.58
N LEU A 220 13.30 3.44 -0.46
CA LEU A 220 13.89 3.15 0.85
C LEU A 220 13.82 1.64 1.09
N ILE A 221 14.65 0.83 0.44
CA ILE A 221 14.59 -0.62 0.60
C ILE A 221 14.91 -0.94 2.08
N PRO A 222 14.07 -1.72 2.80
CA PRO A 222 14.42 -2.17 4.14
C PRO A 222 15.78 -2.86 4.08
N GLY A 223 16.73 -2.56 4.96
CA GLY A 223 18.09 -3.15 4.91
C GLY A 223 18.17 -4.68 5.07
N THR A 224 17.03 -5.38 5.06
CA THR A 224 16.88 -6.84 5.01
C THR A 224 16.41 -7.33 3.63
N CYS A 225 16.31 -6.44 2.65
CA CYS A 225 15.86 -6.71 1.29
C CYS A 225 16.98 -6.31 0.32
N ASP A 226 17.17 -7.12 -0.72
CA ASP A 226 18.25 -7.00 -1.70
C ASP A 226 17.63 -6.72 -3.08
N ASP A 227 18.29 -5.92 -3.92
CA ASP A 227 18.02 -5.74 -5.36
C ASP A 227 16.53 -5.68 -5.76
N GLY A 228 15.76 -4.70 -5.24
CA GLY A 228 14.36 -4.47 -5.64
C GLY A 228 13.34 -5.50 -5.10
N GLY A 229 13.77 -6.45 -4.27
CA GLY A 229 12.93 -7.53 -3.74
C GLY A 229 13.09 -7.77 -2.25
N CYS A 230 12.02 -8.21 -1.61
CA CYS A 230 12.05 -8.71 -0.24
C CYS A 230 11.68 -10.20 -0.20
N THR A 231 12.66 -11.04 0.14
CA THR A 231 12.42 -12.46 0.41
C THR A 231 12.17 -12.68 1.90
N LEU A 232 10.97 -13.12 2.23
CA LEU A 232 10.57 -13.51 3.57
C LEU A 232 10.66 -15.02 3.71
N GLU A 233 11.48 -15.46 4.66
CA GLU A 233 11.57 -16.87 5.00
C GLU A 233 10.84 -17.20 6.30
N ARG A 234 10.31 -18.42 6.38
CA ARG A 234 9.61 -18.91 7.57
C ARG A 234 10.55 -19.21 8.76
N TRP A 235 11.83 -19.51 8.54
CA TRP A 235 12.89 -19.74 9.54
C TRP A 235 14.28 -19.43 8.98
N GLU A 236 15.29 -19.28 9.83
CA GLU A 236 16.69 -19.12 9.40
C GLU A 236 17.22 -20.46 8.86
N SER A 237 17.74 -20.50 7.62
CA SER A 237 18.21 -21.74 6.96
C SER A 237 19.13 -22.64 7.81
N THR A 238 19.82 -22.07 8.81
CA THR A 238 20.69 -22.76 9.76
C THR A 238 20.00 -23.38 10.99
N GLU A 239 18.73 -23.07 11.28
CA GLU A 239 18.01 -23.51 12.47
C GLU A 239 16.71 -24.29 12.14
N LYS A 240 16.84 -25.60 11.91
CA LYS A 240 15.66 -26.47 11.75
C LYS A 240 14.78 -26.47 13.02
N GLY A 241 13.50 -26.14 12.86
CA GLY A 241 12.44 -26.46 13.83
C GLY A 241 12.06 -25.37 14.85
N LYS A 242 12.54 -24.14 14.72
CA LYS A 242 12.21 -23.05 15.67
C LYS A 242 11.26 -22.02 15.07
N GLY A 243 10.02 -21.97 15.59
CA GLY A 243 9.12 -20.80 15.58
C GLY A 243 8.80 -20.20 14.20
N ALA A 244 7.83 -19.28 14.11
CA ALA A 244 7.75 -18.35 12.98
C ALA A 244 8.81 -17.28 13.14
N LYS A 245 9.52 -16.92 12.05
CA LYS A 245 10.24 -15.64 12.01
C LYS A 245 9.26 -14.55 12.45
N THR A 246 9.77 -13.63 13.25
CA THR A 246 9.04 -12.42 13.61
C THR A 246 8.71 -11.65 12.34
N ALA A 247 7.66 -10.83 12.39
CA ALA A 247 7.34 -9.98 11.26
C ALA A 247 8.52 -9.08 10.88
N THR A 248 8.74 -8.95 9.57
CA THR A 248 9.73 -8.08 8.95
C THR A 248 9.06 -6.76 8.60
N ASN A 249 9.78 -5.65 8.80
CA ASN A 249 9.33 -4.34 8.35
C ASN A 249 9.52 -4.24 6.83
N LEU A 250 8.43 -4.05 6.10
CA LEU A 250 8.38 -3.88 4.65
C LEU A 250 7.96 -2.47 4.23
N THR A 251 7.81 -1.51 5.16
CA THR A 251 7.38 -0.13 4.86
C THR A 251 8.19 0.48 3.72
N GLY A 252 9.47 0.15 3.65
CA GLY A 252 10.38 0.61 2.62
C GLY A 252 9.97 0.29 1.17
N LEU A 253 9.30 -0.85 0.93
CA LEU A 253 8.76 -1.21 -0.39
C LEU A 253 7.62 -0.30 -0.87
N PHE A 254 7.09 0.53 0.04
CA PHE A 254 5.96 1.41 -0.21
C PHE A 254 6.35 2.89 -0.02
N SER A 255 7.63 3.17 0.15
CA SER A 255 8.15 4.51 0.34
C SER A 255 9.02 4.90 -0.84
N PHE A 256 8.78 6.09 -1.37
CA PHE A 256 9.46 6.65 -2.51
C PHE A 256 10.29 7.87 -2.10
N SER A 257 11.53 7.96 -2.59
CA SER A 257 12.34 9.17 -2.49
C SER A 257 12.99 9.40 -3.86
N GLY A 258 12.79 10.58 -4.43
CA GLY A 258 13.23 10.88 -5.79
C GLY A 258 12.42 12.01 -6.40
N GLU A 259 12.61 12.25 -7.70
CA GLU A 259 11.90 13.29 -8.44
C GLU A 259 10.99 12.69 -9.51
N VAL A 260 9.77 13.23 -9.63
CA VAL A 260 8.80 12.87 -10.68
C VAL A 260 8.53 14.10 -11.53
N CYS A 261 8.73 13.97 -12.84
CA CYS A 261 8.60 15.05 -13.81
C CYS A 261 7.36 14.89 -14.69
N TYR A 262 6.69 16.01 -14.96
CA TYR A 262 5.44 16.10 -15.70
C TYR A 262 5.64 16.95 -16.96
N TRP A 263 5.02 16.52 -18.06
CA TRP A 263 5.01 17.27 -19.33
C TRP A 263 4.23 18.58 -19.25
N ASP A 264 3.22 18.63 -18.39
CA ASP A 264 2.36 19.80 -18.19
C ASP A 264 2.38 20.21 -16.71
N ASP A 265 2.32 21.51 -16.43
CA ASP A 265 2.11 22.03 -15.07
C ASP A 265 0.65 21.77 -14.65
N ASP A 266 0.43 20.65 -13.97
CA ASP A 266 -0.90 20.16 -13.57
C ASP A 266 -1.09 20.07 -12.04
N GLU A 267 -2.16 19.41 -11.59
CA GLU A 267 -2.48 19.26 -10.16
C GLU A 267 -1.34 18.57 -9.37
N SER A 268 -0.53 17.72 -10.02
CA SER A 268 0.61 17.02 -9.42
C SER A 268 1.71 17.99 -8.96
N CYS A 269 1.82 19.14 -9.63
CA CYS A 269 2.76 20.21 -9.32
C CYS A 269 2.27 21.17 -8.22
N LEU A 270 1.07 20.97 -7.69
CA LEU A 270 0.48 21.85 -6.69
C LEU A 270 0.47 21.24 -5.28
N ASP A 271 0.94 21.98 -4.29
CA ASP A 271 0.58 21.78 -2.87
C ASP A 271 -0.43 22.85 -2.46
N GLY A 272 -1.71 22.47 -2.51
CA GLY A 272 -2.84 23.39 -2.39
C GLY A 272 -2.89 24.36 -3.58
N ASN A 273 -2.39 25.58 -3.39
CA ASN A 273 -2.34 26.62 -4.43
C ASN A 273 -0.90 27.03 -4.77
N THR A 274 0.10 26.32 -4.24
CA THR A 274 1.52 26.65 -4.43
C THR A 274 2.11 25.68 -5.42
N ASN A 275 2.67 26.18 -6.53
CA ASN A 275 3.47 25.34 -7.41
C ASN A 275 4.77 24.97 -6.68
N VAL A 276 4.99 23.66 -6.52
CA VAL A 276 6.15 23.04 -5.85
C VAL A 276 7.09 22.35 -6.84
N CYS A 277 6.73 22.31 -8.13
CA CYS A 277 7.60 21.80 -9.18
C CYS A 277 8.71 22.79 -9.55
N THR A 278 9.80 22.24 -10.06
CA THR A 278 10.89 22.98 -10.68
C THR A 278 11.03 22.57 -12.13
N ASP A 279 11.16 23.56 -13.01
CA ASP A 279 11.38 23.34 -14.44
C ASP A 279 12.78 22.77 -14.67
N LYS A 280 12.86 21.71 -15.48
CA LYS A 280 14.11 21.08 -15.93
C LYS A 280 13.99 20.77 -17.41
N ASP A 281 15.09 20.97 -18.12
CA ASP A 281 15.14 20.77 -19.57
C ASP A 281 15.68 19.37 -19.87
N PHE A 282 15.07 18.71 -20.84
CA PHE A 282 15.41 17.36 -21.29
C PHE A 282 15.53 17.32 -22.81
N CYS A 283 16.42 16.46 -23.30
CA CYS A 283 16.52 16.09 -24.70
C CYS A 283 15.77 14.77 -24.90
N CYS A 284 14.59 14.83 -25.51
CA CYS A 284 13.71 13.68 -25.69
C CYS A 284 13.54 13.33 -27.17
N THR A 285 13.94 12.12 -27.55
CA THR A 285 13.84 11.63 -28.93
C THR A 285 12.80 10.52 -29.05
N ILE A 286 12.07 10.48 -30.16
CA ILE A 286 11.06 9.44 -30.39
C ILE A 286 11.76 8.14 -30.80
N VAL A 287 11.43 7.05 -30.11
CA VAL A 287 11.91 5.70 -30.42
C VAL A 287 10.76 4.79 -30.87
N ASP A 288 11.08 3.83 -31.75
CA ASP A 288 10.08 2.94 -32.37
C ASP A 288 9.67 1.76 -31.45
N GLU A 289 10.53 1.39 -30.49
CA GLU A 289 10.33 0.33 -29.50
C GLU A 289 11.05 0.73 -28.19
N TYR A 290 10.67 0.13 -27.05
CA TYR A 290 11.43 0.24 -25.82
C TYR A 290 12.80 -0.45 -26.04
N ASP A 291 13.87 0.31 -26.18
CA ASP A 291 15.22 -0.15 -26.51
C ASP A 291 16.24 0.03 -25.37
N GLY A 292 15.84 0.66 -24.25
CA GLY A 292 16.71 0.92 -23.11
C GLY A 292 16.01 1.14 -21.78
N ILE A 293 16.82 1.51 -20.79
CA ILE A 293 16.35 2.08 -19.53
C ILE A 293 16.30 3.60 -19.77
N GLY A 294 15.12 4.21 -19.74
CA GLY A 294 14.92 5.64 -20.07
C GLY A 294 13.76 5.93 -20.97
N ASP A 295 13.23 4.89 -21.60
CA ASP A 295 12.07 5.00 -22.48
C ASP A 295 10.78 5.23 -21.70
N ILE A 296 10.07 6.28 -22.09
CA ILE A 296 8.81 6.69 -21.51
C ILE A 296 7.72 6.73 -22.57
N GLU A 297 6.52 6.26 -22.26
CA GLU A 297 5.37 6.40 -23.15
C GLU A 297 4.50 7.57 -22.70
N TYR A 298 4.40 8.60 -23.55
CA TYR A 298 3.51 9.74 -23.37
C TYR A 298 2.57 9.86 -24.57
N ASN A 299 1.26 9.89 -24.32
CA ASN A 299 0.22 9.95 -25.35
C ASN A 299 0.35 8.90 -26.48
N GLY A 300 0.83 7.69 -26.14
CA GLY A 300 0.99 6.59 -27.10
C GLY A 300 2.22 6.71 -28.00
N THR A 301 3.15 7.60 -27.67
CA THR A 301 4.46 7.75 -28.32
C THR A 301 5.54 7.43 -27.28
N VAL A 302 6.57 6.67 -27.68
CA VAL A 302 7.69 6.33 -26.81
C VAL A 302 8.82 7.32 -27.04
N TYR A 303 9.39 7.85 -25.96
CA TYR A 303 10.48 8.80 -25.95
C TYR A 303 11.65 8.24 -25.16
N ASP A 304 12.86 8.37 -25.69
CA ASP A 304 14.10 8.24 -24.94
C ASP A 304 14.56 9.65 -24.54
N CYS A 305 14.67 9.91 -23.24
CA CYS A 305 14.97 11.23 -22.70
C CYS A 305 16.30 11.24 -21.93
N GLU A 306 17.02 12.35 -21.99
CA GLU A 306 18.21 12.63 -21.18
C GLU A 306 18.18 14.08 -20.69
N ILE A 307 18.84 14.41 -19.57
CA ILE A 307 18.91 15.79 -19.08
C ILE A 307 19.58 16.67 -20.13
N ALA A 308 19.04 17.86 -20.38
CA ALA A 308 19.70 18.87 -21.18
C ALA A 308 20.85 19.52 -20.40
N ASP A 309 22.10 19.18 -20.73
CA ASP A 309 23.31 19.67 -20.08
C ASP A 309 24.46 19.88 -21.07
N GLU A 310 25.69 20.09 -20.57
CA GLU A 310 26.86 20.33 -21.43
C GLU A 310 27.26 19.11 -22.28
N VAL A 311 26.79 17.90 -21.98
CA VAL A 311 27.10 16.68 -22.75
C VAL A 311 26.01 16.28 -23.72
N THR A 312 24.75 16.67 -23.47
CA THR A 312 23.62 16.38 -24.35
C THR A 312 23.25 17.54 -25.28
N LEU A 313 23.76 18.75 -25.03
CA LEU A 313 23.53 19.94 -25.86
C LEU A 313 24.73 20.29 -26.74
N ASP A 314 24.43 20.84 -27.92
CA ASP A 314 25.43 21.49 -28.77
C ASP A 314 25.77 22.91 -28.30
N ASP A 315 26.78 23.53 -28.91
CA ASP A 315 27.18 24.93 -28.61
C ASP A 315 26.05 25.96 -28.83
N GLY A 316 24.98 25.58 -29.53
CA GLY A 316 23.79 26.37 -29.79
C GLY A 316 22.64 26.14 -28.80
N GLY A 317 22.77 25.20 -27.86
CA GLY A 317 21.73 24.81 -26.91
C GLY A 317 20.66 23.89 -27.52
N MET A 318 20.99 23.18 -28.61
CA MET A 318 20.12 22.18 -29.24
C MET A 318 20.54 20.78 -28.79
N CYS A 319 19.59 19.87 -28.66
CA CYS A 319 19.84 18.48 -28.33
C CYS A 319 20.70 17.79 -29.39
N LEU A 320 21.77 17.12 -28.96
CA LEU A 320 22.70 16.43 -29.86
C LEU A 320 22.09 15.20 -30.52
N ALA A 321 21.10 14.59 -29.87
CA ALA A 321 20.49 13.33 -30.31
C ALA A 321 19.65 13.51 -31.59
N ASP A 322 18.88 14.60 -31.69
CA ASP A 322 17.96 14.87 -32.80
C ASP A 322 18.11 16.26 -33.45
N GLY A 323 18.81 17.18 -32.80
CA GLY A 323 18.98 18.56 -33.24
C GLY A 323 17.79 19.47 -32.90
N ASP A 324 16.91 19.06 -32.00
CA ASP A 324 15.74 19.83 -31.56
C ASP A 324 16.01 20.64 -30.29
N VAL A 325 15.08 21.53 -29.94
CA VAL A 325 15.17 22.30 -28.69
C VAL A 325 14.83 21.39 -27.51
N PRO A 326 15.46 21.56 -26.35
CA PRO A 326 15.09 20.81 -25.15
C PRO A 326 13.61 21.00 -24.79
N ASP A 327 12.99 19.92 -24.35
CA ASP A 327 11.67 19.91 -23.76
C ASP A 327 11.77 20.28 -22.28
N THR A 328 11.03 21.29 -21.85
CA THR A 328 10.95 21.66 -20.43
C THR A 328 9.87 20.84 -19.73
N LEU A 329 10.26 20.15 -18.67
CA LEU A 329 9.38 19.36 -17.82
C LEU A 329 9.34 19.93 -16.40
N HIS A 330 8.24 19.65 -15.70
CA HIS A 330 7.97 20.18 -14.37
C HIS A 330 8.18 19.08 -13.33
N CYS A 331 9.28 19.16 -12.56
CA CYS A 331 9.70 18.09 -11.65
C CYS A 331 9.40 18.40 -10.19
N ARG A 332 8.81 17.42 -9.48
CA ARG A 332 8.54 17.47 -8.04
C ARG A 332 9.42 16.47 -7.29
N THR A 333 10.09 16.95 -6.24
CA THR A 333 10.87 16.13 -5.32
C THR A 333 10.02 15.56 -4.20
N TYR A 334 10.22 14.28 -3.91
CA TYR A 334 9.61 13.55 -2.82
C TYR A 334 10.70 12.97 -1.91
N GLU A 335 10.49 13.05 -0.60
CA GLU A 335 11.38 12.47 0.41
C GLU A 335 10.58 11.56 1.33
N GLN A 336 10.85 10.26 1.26
CA GLN A 336 10.19 9.22 2.05
C GLN A 336 8.66 9.24 1.94
N GLU A 337 8.14 9.62 0.77
CA GLU A 337 6.72 9.74 0.51
C GLU A 337 6.07 8.35 0.41
N TRP A 338 4.83 8.22 0.86
CA TRP A 338 4.07 6.99 0.64
C TRP A 338 3.68 6.89 -0.83
N ILE A 339 4.08 5.81 -1.50
CA ILE A 339 3.99 5.71 -2.97
C ILE A 339 2.57 5.98 -3.50
N PHE A 340 1.52 5.52 -2.81
CA PHE A 340 0.12 5.74 -3.24
C PHE A 340 -0.45 7.15 -3.00
N ASN A 341 0.35 8.07 -2.46
CA ASN A 341 0.04 9.50 -2.39
C ASN A 341 0.54 10.27 -3.61
N ILE A 342 1.44 9.68 -4.39
CA ILE A 342 1.93 10.24 -5.64
C ILE A 342 0.95 9.85 -6.74
N GLU A 343 0.49 10.82 -7.52
CA GLU A 343 -0.60 10.63 -8.49
C GLU A 343 -0.31 9.53 -9.51
N ASP A 344 0.93 9.43 -9.99
CA ASP A 344 1.33 8.43 -10.98
C ASP A 344 1.38 7.00 -10.42
N PHE A 345 1.54 6.87 -9.10
CA PHE A 345 1.67 5.59 -8.42
C PHE A 345 0.41 5.20 -7.64
N VAL A 346 -0.75 5.73 -8.01
CA VAL A 346 -2.03 5.33 -7.43
C VAL A 346 -2.32 3.84 -7.60
N ASN A 347 -1.67 3.17 -8.57
CA ASN A 347 -1.70 1.73 -8.73
C ASN A 347 -0.28 1.18 -8.90
N VAL A 348 0.08 0.16 -8.11
CA VAL A 348 1.40 -0.47 -8.16
C VAL A 348 1.24 -1.99 -8.27
N LEU A 349 1.87 -2.58 -9.29
CA LEU A 349 1.89 -4.02 -9.49
C LEU A 349 3.11 -4.62 -8.78
N PHE A 350 2.87 -5.61 -7.95
CA PHE A 350 3.90 -6.39 -7.28
C PHE A 350 3.89 -7.82 -7.80
N ASP A 351 5.05 -8.30 -8.20
CA ASP A 351 5.25 -9.71 -8.48
C ASP A 351 5.46 -10.46 -7.16
N VAL A 352 4.80 -11.60 -7.02
CA VAL A 352 4.91 -12.41 -5.82
C VAL A 352 5.17 -13.87 -6.18
N ASN A 353 6.21 -14.45 -5.58
CA ASN A 353 6.36 -15.90 -5.55
C ASN A 353 6.00 -16.38 -4.15
N ASN A 354 5.13 -17.38 -4.09
CA ASN A 354 4.66 -17.93 -2.85
C ASN A 354 4.74 -19.47 -2.84
N ASP A 355 5.72 -20.00 -2.13
CA ASP A 355 5.74 -21.41 -1.72
C ASP A 355 5.04 -21.63 -0.37
N ALA A 356 4.68 -20.55 0.32
CA ALA A 356 3.99 -20.57 1.58
C ALA A 356 2.49 -20.86 1.51
N TYR A 357 1.95 -21.36 2.64
CA TYR A 357 0.51 -21.58 2.79
C TYR A 357 -0.23 -20.31 3.17
N ASN A 358 0.35 -19.48 4.03
CA ASN A 358 -0.26 -18.24 4.48
C ASN A 358 0.82 -17.19 4.69
N VAL A 359 0.68 -16.02 4.08
CA VAL A 359 1.49 -14.84 4.39
C VAL A 359 0.56 -13.82 5.00
N GLN A 360 0.95 -13.25 6.15
CA GLN A 360 0.19 -12.19 6.79
C GLN A 360 0.94 -10.88 6.64
N ILE A 361 0.31 -9.94 5.95
CA ILE A 361 0.76 -8.56 5.80
C ILE A 361 -0.14 -7.69 6.67
N ARG A 362 0.44 -6.71 7.35
CA ARG A 362 -0.29 -5.74 8.18
C ARG A 362 0.14 -4.34 7.83
N LEU A 363 -0.86 -3.47 7.66
CA LEU A 363 -0.68 -2.07 7.36
C LEU A 363 -1.19 -1.28 8.56
N TYR A 364 -0.32 -0.52 9.21
CA TYR A 364 -0.63 0.32 10.36
C TYR A 364 -0.69 1.78 9.90
N PRO A 365 -1.86 2.44 9.98
CA PRO A 365 -1.97 3.87 9.65
C PRO A 365 -0.95 4.70 10.43
N LEU A 366 -0.37 5.70 9.78
CA LEU A 366 0.57 6.64 10.41
C LEU A 366 -0.12 7.95 10.83
N PRO A 367 0.40 8.66 11.85
CA PRO A 367 1.39 8.17 12.82
C PRO A 367 0.82 7.01 13.65
N LEU A 368 1.71 6.10 14.10
CA LEU A 368 1.30 4.99 14.96
C LEU A 368 0.62 5.53 16.22
N LYS A 369 -0.63 5.12 16.43
CA LYS A 369 -1.44 5.51 17.58
C LYS A 369 -1.19 4.65 18.80
#